data_AF-A0A7K2YML6-F1
#
_entry.id   AF-A0A7K2YML6-F1
#
_cell.length_a   1.000
_cell.length_b   1.000
_cell.length_c   1.000
_cell.angle_alpha   90.00
_cell.angle_beta   90.00
_cell.angle_gamma   90.00
#
_symmetry.space_group_name_H-M   'P 1'
#
loop_
_entity.id
_entity.type
_entity.pdbx_description
1 polymer ?
#
loop_
_entity_poly.entity_id
_entity_poly.type
_entity_poly.pdbx_seq_one_letter_code
_entity_poly.pdbx_strand_id
1 'polypeptide(L)'
;MMARARLVLPALLVAALLAGCGESTGSGAGAGSPTDAAAVERARELGTTPQYVYVTEIPGFTVAPQSVGVSGDAGFQAVYVRRDGAQITLTVDTIRLTDSTCPSLALDAAPSGGGTCERDAELWYRAQGSAHEYAVMRGSLEVRLSADTAHVDRPMLLAAARAAHPADAIEFDAVLPRRGDLPTTGDGAPIDPPRVGG
;
A
#
# COMPACT_ATOMS: atom_id res chain seq x y z
N MET A 1 34.23 29.22 -86.49
CA MET A 1 35.56 29.39 -85.89
C MET A 1 35.62 28.66 -84.56
N MET A 2 36.75 28.04 -84.29
CA MET A 2 37.00 27.10 -83.18
C MET A 2 36.93 27.75 -81.80
N ALA A 3 36.52 26.99 -80.77
CA ALA A 3 37.41 26.62 -79.66
C ALA A 3 36.72 25.67 -78.66
N ARG A 4 37.49 24.67 -78.23
CA ARG A 4 37.22 23.68 -77.18
C ARG A 4 37.72 24.21 -75.82
N ALA A 5 37.09 23.82 -74.72
CA ALA A 5 37.72 23.47 -73.43
C ALA A 5 36.60 23.07 -72.43
N ARG A 6 36.36 21.78 -72.13
CA ARG A 6 36.97 20.99 -71.04
C ARG A 6 37.12 21.77 -69.72
N LEU A 7 36.25 21.49 -68.76
CA LEU A 7 36.68 21.13 -67.41
C LEU A 7 35.66 20.19 -66.77
N VAL A 8 36.17 19.13 -66.15
CA VAL A 8 35.45 18.00 -65.56
C VAL A 8 35.82 17.94 -64.07
N LEU A 9 34.79 17.69 -63.25
CA LEU A 9 34.79 17.27 -61.83
C LEU A 9 35.24 18.30 -60.76
N PRO A 10 34.84 18.18 -59.47
CA PRO A 10 34.16 17.06 -58.83
C PRO A 10 32.94 17.38 -57.93
N ALA A 11 32.28 16.29 -57.55
CA ALA A 11 31.23 16.18 -56.55
C ALA A 11 31.57 16.85 -55.20
N LEU A 12 30.60 17.56 -54.64
CA LEU A 12 30.49 17.74 -53.19
C LEU A 12 29.12 17.20 -52.75
N LEU A 13 29.16 16.05 -52.07
CA LEU A 13 28.09 15.55 -51.24
C LEU A 13 27.80 16.58 -50.14
N VAL A 14 26.58 17.11 -50.11
CA VAL A 14 26.02 17.74 -48.91
C VAL A 14 24.85 16.86 -48.48
N ALA A 15 25.16 15.93 -47.58
CA ALA A 15 24.18 15.13 -46.86
C ALA A 15 23.45 16.07 -45.90
N ALA A 16 22.21 16.44 -46.25
CA ALA A 16 21.25 16.97 -45.32
C ALA A 16 20.66 15.81 -44.51
N LEU A 17 21.18 15.59 -43.31
CA LEU A 17 20.47 14.84 -42.27
C LEU A 17 20.32 15.77 -41.08
N LEU A 18 19.06 16.16 -40.85
CA LEU A 18 18.66 16.94 -39.71
C LEU A 18 19.08 16.21 -38.43
N ALA A 19 19.84 16.89 -37.60
CA ALA A 19 20.00 16.55 -36.19
C ALA A 19 18.65 16.79 -35.49
N GLY A 20 17.81 15.76 -35.49
CA GLY A 20 16.76 15.58 -34.49
C GLY A 20 17.32 14.67 -33.40
N CYS A 21 17.74 15.27 -32.28
CA CYS A 21 18.07 14.54 -31.05
C CYS A 21 16.79 13.92 -30.47
N GLY A 22 16.38 12.77 -31.01
CA GLY A 22 15.50 11.83 -30.33
C GLY A 22 16.39 10.86 -29.55
N GLU A 23 16.85 11.27 -28.37
CA GLU A 23 17.57 10.39 -27.45
C GLU A 23 16.55 9.50 -26.75
N SER A 24 16.14 8.42 -27.44
CA SER A 24 15.41 7.30 -26.85
C SER A 24 16.39 6.17 -26.58
N THR A 25 17.31 6.40 -25.66
CA THR A 25 18.13 5.35 -25.05
C THR A 25 18.04 5.50 -23.55
N GLY A 26 17.05 4.81 -22.99
CA GLY A 26 16.82 4.71 -21.56
C GLY A 26 16.03 3.44 -21.27
N SER A 27 16.60 2.29 -21.60
CA SER A 27 16.31 1.04 -20.88
C SER A 27 16.70 1.24 -19.42
N GLY A 28 15.81 1.85 -18.66
CA GLY A 28 15.81 1.85 -17.21
C GLY A 28 14.74 0.88 -16.76
N ALA A 29 15.05 -0.43 -16.82
CA ALA A 29 14.51 -1.31 -15.79
C ALA A 29 14.97 -0.67 -14.48
N GLY A 30 14.03 -0.06 -13.76
CA GLY A 30 14.32 0.73 -12.57
C GLY A 30 15.19 -0.10 -11.64
N ALA A 31 16.46 0.26 -11.53
CA ALA A 31 17.21 -0.04 -10.33
C ALA A 31 16.45 0.71 -9.24
N GLY A 32 15.59 -0.02 -8.52
CA GLY A 32 14.83 0.53 -7.39
C GLY A 32 15.79 1.33 -6.53
N SER A 33 15.34 2.51 -6.10
CA SER A 33 16.15 3.34 -5.22
C SER A 33 16.54 2.51 -3.99
N PRO A 34 17.66 2.80 -3.29
CA PRO A 34 18.04 2.07 -2.07
C PRO A 34 16.90 1.99 -1.03
N THR A 35 16.01 2.98 -1.04
CA THR A 35 14.75 3.03 -0.28
C THR A 35 13.79 1.90 -0.65
N ASP A 36 13.70 1.53 -1.93
CA ASP A 36 12.84 0.45 -2.42
C ASP A 36 13.39 -0.92 -1.99
N ALA A 37 14.72 -1.09 -2.02
CA ALA A 37 15.36 -2.33 -1.58
C ALA A 37 15.23 -2.54 -0.07
N ALA A 38 15.40 -1.49 0.74
CA ALA A 38 15.20 -1.55 2.19
C ALA A 38 13.73 -1.84 2.55
N ALA A 39 12.77 -1.18 1.88
CA ALA A 39 11.35 -1.45 2.08
C ALA A 39 10.97 -2.89 1.69
N VAL A 40 11.54 -3.43 0.61
CA VAL A 40 11.37 -4.84 0.21
C VAL A 40 11.85 -5.78 1.30
N GLU A 41 13.04 -5.57 1.85
CA GLU A 41 13.57 -6.46 2.88
C GLU A 41 12.75 -6.39 4.17
N ARG A 42 12.37 -5.18 4.59
CA ARG A 42 11.55 -4.98 5.80
C ARG A 42 10.15 -5.58 5.66
N ALA A 43 9.52 -5.47 4.49
CA ALA A 43 8.26 -6.14 4.22
C ALA A 43 8.40 -7.67 4.28
N ARG A 44 9.49 -8.21 3.72
CA ARG A 44 9.80 -9.65 3.77
C ARG A 44 10.03 -10.17 5.19
N GLU A 45 10.73 -9.41 6.03
CA GLU A 45 10.91 -9.75 7.45
C GLU A 45 9.59 -9.88 8.21
N LEU A 46 8.54 -9.16 7.77
CA LEU A 46 7.19 -9.28 8.31
C LEU A 46 6.36 -10.39 7.66
N GLY A 47 6.85 -11.02 6.60
CA GLY A 47 6.11 -12.04 5.83
C GLY A 47 5.14 -11.46 4.80
N THR A 48 5.27 -10.19 4.44
CA THR A 48 4.46 -9.54 3.38
C THR A 48 5.34 -9.08 2.21
N THR A 49 4.74 -8.42 1.22
CA THR A 49 5.50 -7.74 0.15
C THR A 49 5.10 -6.27 0.06
N PRO A 50 5.98 -5.37 -0.40
CA PRO A 50 5.73 -3.94 -0.29
C PRO A 50 4.42 -3.47 -0.94
N GLN A 51 3.99 -4.17 -2.00
CA GLN A 51 2.74 -3.87 -2.69
C GLN A 51 1.49 -4.02 -1.81
N TYR A 52 1.53 -4.79 -0.72
CA TYR A 52 0.40 -4.96 0.21
C TYR A 52 0.39 -3.93 1.33
N VAL A 53 1.50 -3.21 1.57
CA VAL A 53 1.58 -2.26 2.67
C VAL A 53 0.91 -0.96 2.27
N TYR A 54 -0.25 -0.72 2.87
CA TYR A 54 -1.01 0.52 2.70
C TYR A 54 -1.08 1.28 4.00
N VAL A 55 -1.14 2.59 3.87
CA VAL A 55 -1.37 3.52 4.96
C VAL A 55 -2.55 4.42 4.64
N THR A 56 -3.09 5.07 5.66
CA THR A 56 -4.12 6.07 5.51
C THR A 56 -3.97 7.14 6.58
N GLU A 57 -4.32 8.37 6.24
CA GLU A 57 -4.36 9.48 7.17
C GLU A 57 -5.77 9.64 7.73
N ILE A 58 -5.89 9.57 9.06
CA ILE A 58 -7.18 9.68 9.74
C ILE A 58 -7.04 10.71 10.87
N PRO A 59 -7.75 11.86 10.80
CA PRO A 59 -7.63 12.90 11.81
C PRO A 59 -7.87 12.39 13.23
N GLY A 60 -6.88 12.58 14.10
CA GLY A 60 -6.95 12.20 15.52
C GLY A 60 -6.65 10.73 15.82
N PHE A 61 -6.39 9.90 14.81
CA PHE A 61 -5.92 8.54 14.99
C PHE A 61 -4.42 8.43 14.75
N THR A 62 -3.80 7.44 15.38
CA THR A 62 -2.41 7.05 15.17
C THR A 62 -2.35 5.55 14.95
N VAL A 63 -1.48 5.09 14.06
CA VAL A 63 -1.24 3.65 13.90
C VAL A 63 -0.74 3.06 15.22
N ALA A 64 -1.23 1.88 15.55
CA ALA A 64 -0.75 1.05 16.65
C ALA A 64 0.34 0.11 16.09
N PRO A 65 1.65 0.39 16.28
CA PRO A 65 2.71 -0.30 15.54
C PRO A 65 2.71 -1.82 15.76
N GLN A 66 2.33 -2.29 16.95
CA GLN A 66 2.22 -3.71 17.27
C GLN A 66 1.08 -4.45 16.54
N SER A 67 0.13 -3.72 15.95
CA SER A 67 -0.97 -4.30 15.17
C SER A 67 -0.60 -4.53 13.69
N VAL A 68 0.56 -4.01 13.27
CA VAL A 68 1.02 -4.08 11.89
C VAL A 68 1.59 -5.46 11.63
N GLY A 69 1.05 -6.13 10.60
CA GLY A 69 1.49 -7.47 10.27
C GLY A 69 0.75 -8.06 9.08
N VAL A 70 1.00 -9.34 8.85
CA VAL A 70 0.35 -10.10 7.79
C VAL A 70 -1.09 -10.43 8.18
N SER A 71 -1.99 -10.27 7.22
CA SER A 71 -3.36 -10.78 7.29
C SER A 71 -3.53 -11.92 6.28
N GLY A 72 -4.02 -13.07 6.73
CA GLY A 72 -4.06 -14.29 5.91
C GLY A 72 -2.67 -14.77 5.50
N ASP A 73 -2.50 -15.18 4.24
CA ASP A 73 -1.24 -15.77 3.74
C ASP A 73 -0.18 -14.73 3.34
N ALA A 74 -0.62 -13.59 2.82
CA ALA A 74 0.28 -12.56 2.26
C ALA A 74 -0.27 -11.13 2.37
N GLY A 75 -1.48 -10.95 2.90
CA GLY A 75 -2.11 -9.65 3.04
C GLY A 75 -1.42 -8.80 4.10
N PHE A 76 -2.00 -7.65 4.37
CA PHE A 76 -1.48 -6.69 5.33
C PHE A 76 -2.61 -6.20 6.22
N GLN A 77 -2.34 -5.99 7.51
CA GLN A 77 -3.23 -5.26 8.38
C GLN A 77 -2.49 -4.22 9.21
N ALA A 78 -3.21 -3.16 9.56
CA ALA A 78 -2.81 -2.17 10.55
C ALA A 78 -4.05 -1.63 11.27
N VAL A 79 -3.96 -1.42 12.58
CA VAL A 79 -5.01 -0.79 13.38
C VAL A 79 -4.60 0.63 13.73
N TYR A 80 -5.50 1.58 13.45
CA TYR A 80 -5.39 2.97 13.84
C TYR A 80 -6.24 3.19 15.07
N VAL A 81 -5.68 3.81 16.10
CA VAL A 81 -6.34 4.04 17.39
C VAL A 81 -6.43 5.52 17.70
N ARG A 82 -7.54 5.93 18.31
CA ARG A 82 -7.74 7.28 18.87
C ARG A 82 -7.75 7.22 20.40
N ARG A 83 -7.47 8.34 21.06
CA ARG A 83 -7.34 8.42 22.53
C ARG A 83 -8.58 7.97 23.31
N ASP A 84 -9.76 8.09 22.71
CA ASP A 84 -11.03 7.66 23.28
C ASP A 84 -11.28 6.15 23.15
N GLY A 85 -10.34 5.41 22.55
CA GLY A 85 -10.44 3.96 22.34
C GLY A 85 -11.08 3.57 21.01
N ALA A 86 -11.50 4.54 20.18
CA ALA A 86 -11.98 4.24 18.83
C ALA A 86 -10.88 3.59 17.98
N GLN A 87 -11.26 2.63 17.15
CA GLN A 87 -10.33 1.89 16.29
C GLN A 87 -10.83 1.86 14.85
N ILE A 88 -9.91 1.95 13.90
CA ILE A 88 -10.13 1.69 12.49
C ILE A 88 -9.10 0.65 12.05
N THR A 89 -9.57 -0.49 11.55
CA THR A 89 -8.71 -1.54 11.01
C THR A 89 -8.60 -1.36 9.50
N LEU A 90 -7.36 -1.23 9.02
CA LEU A 90 -7.01 -1.31 7.62
C LEU A 90 -6.56 -2.73 7.30
N THR A 91 -7.17 -3.34 6.29
CA THR A 91 -6.77 -4.65 5.75
C THR A 91 -6.56 -4.54 4.25
N VAL A 92 -5.50 -5.16 3.74
CA VAL A 92 -5.23 -5.30 2.30
C VAL A 92 -5.10 -6.76 1.96
N ASP A 93 -5.87 -7.21 0.98
CA ASP A 93 -5.74 -8.56 0.43
C ASP A 93 -6.09 -8.59 -1.06
N THR A 94 -6.14 -9.80 -1.63
CA THR A 94 -6.49 -10.05 -3.03
C THR A 94 -7.94 -10.49 -3.21
N ILE A 95 -8.68 -10.67 -2.12
CA ILE A 95 -10.09 -11.06 -2.14
C ILE A 95 -10.88 -9.85 -2.60
N ARG A 96 -11.79 -10.07 -3.55
CA ARG A 96 -12.60 -8.99 -4.11
C ARG A 96 -14.05 -9.10 -3.69
N LEU A 97 -14.60 -7.99 -3.22
CA LEU A 97 -16.01 -7.75 -3.08
C LEU A 97 -16.63 -7.57 -4.46
N THR A 98 -17.55 -8.46 -4.76
CA THR A 98 -18.43 -8.40 -5.93
C THR A 98 -19.85 -8.17 -5.46
N ASP A 99 -20.74 -7.78 -6.37
CA ASP A 99 -22.17 -7.64 -6.06
C ASP A 99 -22.75 -8.92 -5.44
N SER A 100 -22.21 -10.10 -5.79
CA SER A 100 -22.67 -11.40 -5.28
C SER A 100 -22.03 -11.83 -3.96
N THR A 101 -20.76 -11.49 -3.72
CA THR A 101 -20.06 -11.87 -2.48
C THR A 101 -20.31 -10.87 -1.36
N CYS A 102 -20.59 -9.61 -1.68
CA CYS A 102 -20.72 -8.55 -0.70
C CYS A 102 -21.79 -8.77 0.38
N PRO A 103 -22.98 -9.32 0.09
CA PRO A 103 -23.99 -9.60 1.11
C PRO A 103 -23.67 -10.84 1.99
N SER A 104 -22.73 -11.69 1.56
CA SER A 104 -22.45 -13.00 2.19
C SER A 104 -21.16 -13.04 3.01
N LEU A 105 -20.22 -12.12 2.77
CA LEU A 105 -19.04 -11.95 3.61
C LEU A 105 -19.45 -11.38 4.97
N ALA A 106 -19.01 -12.04 6.04
CA ALA A 106 -19.12 -11.50 7.40
C ALA A 106 -18.18 -10.29 7.57
N LEU A 107 -18.51 -9.40 8.49
CA LEU A 107 -17.55 -8.43 9.04
C LEU A 107 -16.96 -9.00 10.34
N ASP A 108 -15.65 -8.85 10.55
CA ASP A 108 -14.88 -9.48 11.64
C ASP A 108 -15.42 -9.19 13.05
N ALA A 109 -16.22 -8.13 13.22
CA ALA A 109 -16.83 -7.71 14.48
C ALA A 109 -18.35 -7.98 14.59
N ALA A 110 -18.97 -8.66 13.61
CA ALA A 110 -20.42 -8.87 13.57
C ALA A 110 -20.83 -10.36 13.58
N PRO A 111 -21.85 -10.76 14.36
CA PRO A 111 -22.40 -12.12 14.28
C PRO A 111 -23.00 -12.37 12.89
N SER A 112 -22.81 -13.57 12.35
CA SER A 112 -23.34 -13.98 11.04
C SER A 112 -24.84 -13.67 10.90
N GLY A 113 -25.23 -12.86 9.90
CA GLY A 113 -26.60 -12.41 9.67
C GLY A 113 -26.66 -11.22 8.70
N GLY A 114 -27.84 -10.88 8.17
CA GLY A 114 -27.99 -9.88 7.10
C GLY A 114 -27.38 -8.52 7.44
N GLY A 115 -26.49 -8.03 6.56
CA GLY A 115 -25.92 -6.70 6.59
C GLY A 115 -26.32 -5.89 5.35
N THR A 116 -26.10 -4.58 5.38
CA THR A 116 -26.21 -3.74 4.18
C THR A 116 -24.95 -3.88 3.36
N CYS A 117 -25.10 -3.99 2.05
CA CYS A 117 -24.02 -3.79 1.10
C CYS A 117 -24.50 -2.80 0.03
N GLU A 118 -23.84 -1.66 -0.04
CA GLU A 118 -24.22 -0.55 -0.90
C GLU A 118 -23.03 -0.13 -1.76
N ARG A 119 -23.26 0.04 -3.05
CA ARG A 119 -22.26 0.65 -3.93
C ARG A 119 -22.28 2.17 -3.71
N ASP A 120 -21.13 2.73 -3.37
CA ASP A 120 -20.89 4.14 -3.08
C ASP A 120 -19.81 4.67 -4.05
N ALA A 121 -20.26 5.04 -5.25
CA ALA A 121 -19.39 5.30 -6.40
C ALA A 121 -18.48 4.09 -6.72
N GLU A 122 -17.16 4.26 -6.63
CA GLU A 122 -16.16 3.21 -6.87
C GLU A 122 -15.88 2.35 -5.63
N LEU A 123 -16.46 2.72 -4.48
CA LEU A 123 -16.30 2.02 -3.22
C LEU A 123 -17.53 1.19 -2.91
N TRP A 124 -17.35 0.25 -2.00
CA TRP A 124 -18.42 -0.50 -1.37
C TRP A 124 -18.53 -0.10 0.09
N TYR A 125 -19.73 0.28 0.51
CA TYR A 125 -20.05 0.41 1.92
C TYR A 125 -20.76 -0.84 2.41
N ARG A 126 -20.31 -1.38 3.54
CA ARG A 126 -20.91 -2.53 4.21
C ARG A 126 -21.18 -2.21 5.66
N ALA A 127 -22.28 -2.72 6.21
CA ALA A 127 -22.54 -2.63 7.64
C ALA A 127 -23.32 -3.84 8.14
N GLN A 128 -22.97 -4.30 9.34
CA GLN A 128 -23.59 -5.47 9.97
C GLN A 128 -23.43 -5.32 11.49
N GLY A 129 -24.54 -5.35 12.23
CA GLY A 129 -24.50 -5.11 13.68
C GLY A 129 -23.94 -3.72 14.00
N SER A 130 -22.94 -3.64 14.89
CA SER A 130 -22.22 -2.39 15.18
C SER A 130 -21.04 -2.13 14.25
N ALA A 131 -20.68 -3.07 13.38
CA ALA A 131 -19.54 -2.94 12.48
C ALA A 131 -19.96 -2.30 11.15
N HIS A 132 -19.09 -1.46 10.62
CA HIS A 132 -19.18 -1.00 9.23
C HIS A 132 -17.81 -0.96 8.56
N GLU A 133 -17.81 -0.96 7.24
CA GLU A 133 -16.60 -1.03 6.43
C GLU A 133 -16.78 -0.27 5.12
N TYR A 134 -15.69 0.36 4.66
CA TYR A 134 -15.52 0.72 3.27
C TYR A 134 -14.46 -0.15 2.61
N ALA A 135 -14.79 -0.71 1.46
CA ALA A 135 -13.85 -1.44 0.61
C ALA A 135 -13.63 -0.71 -0.71
N VAL A 136 -12.38 -0.67 -1.16
CA VAL A 136 -12.01 -0.05 -2.42
C VAL A 136 -10.96 -0.87 -3.15
N MET A 137 -11.15 -1.01 -4.47
CA MET A 137 -10.18 -1.66 -5.34
C MET A 137 -9.03 -0.69 -5.67
N ARG A 138 -7.80 -1.18 -5.53
CA ARG A 138 -6.56 -0.51 -5.93
C ARG A 138 -5.74 -1.48 -6.78
N GLY A 139 -5.92 -1.39 -8.10
CA GLY A 139 -5.35 -2.35 -9.04
C GLY A 139 -5.90 -3.76 -8.80
N SER A 140 -5.04 -4.70 -8.40
CA SER A 140 -5.45 -6.07 -8.08
C SER A 140 -5.80 -6.30 -6.62
N LEU A 141 -5.59 -5.31 -5.76
CA LEU A 141 -5.74 -5.40 -4.31
C LEU A 141 -7.06 -4.77 -3.87
N GLU A 142 -7.69 -5.38 -2.88
CA GLU A 142 -8.78 -4.78 -2.15
C GLU A 142 -8.25 -4.19 -0.85
N VAL A 143 -8.56 -2.91 -0.62
CA VAL A 143 -8.24 -2.20 0.61
C VAL A 143 -9.54 -1.98 1.37
N ARG A 144 -9.60 -2.51 2.59
CA ARG A 144 -10.77 -2.44 3.47
C ARG A 144 -10.45 -1.64 4.72
N LEU A 145 -11.36 -0.73 5.09
CA LEU A 145 -11.31 0.04 6.33
C LEU A 145 -12.56 -0.30 7.13
N SER A 146 -12.41 -0.96 8.26
CA SER A 146 -13.51 -1.35 9.14
C SER A 146 -13.44 -0.66 10.50
N ALA A 147 -14.59 -0.37 11.08
CA ALA A 147 -14.70 0.29 12.37
C ALA A 147 -16.03 -0.03 13.08
N ASP A 148 -16.14 0.39 14.34
CA ASP A 148 -17.40 0.37 15.08
C ASP A 148 -18.19 1.67 14.84
N THR A 149 -19.44 1.53 14.40
CA THR A 149 -20.38 2.60 14.05
C THR A 149 -20.70 3.55 15.19
N ALA A 150 -20.52 3.14 16.46
CA ALA A 150 -20.74 4.02 17.61
C ALA A 150 -19.57 4.98 17.86
N HIS A 151 -18.39 4.71 17.28
CA HIS A 151 -17.15 5.45 17.53
C HIS A 151 -16.62 6.17 16.29
N VAL A 152 -16.91 5.64 15.11
CA VAL A 152 -16.48 6.17 13.82
C VAL A 152 -17.71 6.30 12.93
N ASP A 153 -17.95 7.49 12.39
CA ASP A 153 -19.07 7.71 11.50
C ASP A 153 -18.71 7.33 10.04
N ARG A 154 -19.75 7.09 9.24
CA ARG A 154 -19.61 6.71 7.82
C ARG A 154 -18.78 7.74 7.02
N PRO A 155 -18.98 9.07 7.16
CA PRO A 155 -18.15 10.07 6.47
C PRO A 155 -16.66 10.00 6.80
N MET A 156 -16.29 9.81 8.06
CA MET A 156 -14.90 9.65 8.49
C MET A 156 -14.29 8.38 7.90
N LEU A 157 -15.02 7.26 7.93
CA LEU A 157 -14.54 6.00 7.35
C LEU A 157 -14.38 6.10 5.83
N LEU A 158 -15.30 6.80 5.14
CA LEU A 158 -15.19 7.07 3.71
C LEU A 158 -13.95 7.91 3.38
N ALA A 159 -13.68 8.95 4.18
CA ALA A 159 -12.49 9.78 4.01
C ALA A 159 -11.21 8.95 4.19
N ALA A 160 -11.15 8.11 5.24
CA ALA A 160 -10.04 7.19 5.47
C ALA A 160 -9.83 6.21 4.31
N ALA A 161 -10.90 5.64 3.76
CA ALA A 161 -10.82 4.72 2.62
C ALA A 161 -10.34 5.41 1.34
N ARG A 162 -10.73 6.67 1.12
CA ARG A 162 -10.25 7.47 -0.02
C ARG A 162 -8.79 7.87 0.13
N ALA A 163 -8.37 8.20 1.35
CA ALA A 163 -6.99 8.56 1.66
C ALA A 163 -6.04 7.36 1.68
N ALA A 164 -6.54 6.11 1.67
CA ALA A 164 -5.68 4.94 1.69
C ALA A 164 -4.84 4.79 0.41
N HIS A 165 -3.53 4.64 0.58
CA HIS A 165 -2.55 4.54 -0.50
C HIS A 165 -1.39 3.60 -0.14
N PRO A 166 -0.65 3.06 -1.14
CA PRO A 166 0.56 2.29 -0.88
C PRO A 166 1.56 3.16 -0.11
N ALA A 167 2.16 2.61 0.94
CA ALA A 167 3.13 3.33 1.75
C ALA A 167 4.35 3.73 0.91
N ASP A 168 4.80 4.97 1.05
CA ASP A 168 6.11 5.39 0.58
C ASP A 168 7.22 4.94 1.55
N ALA A 169 8.49 5.16 1.20
CA ALA A 169 9.62 4.72 2.01
C ALA A 169 9.65 5.31 3.43
N ILE A 170 9.18 6.56 3.60
CA ILE A 170 9.13 7.23 4.90
C ILE A 170 8.01 6.63 5.74
N GLU A 171 6.85 6.41 5.14
CA GLU A 171 5.68 5.81 5.77
C GLU A 171 5.93 4.35 6.16
N PHE A 172 6.64 3.61 5.32
CA PHE A 172 7.14 2.27 5.61
C PHE A 172 7.95 2.25 6.92
N ASP A 173 8.94 3.13 7.03
CA ASP A 173 9.79 3.22 8.21
C ASP A 173 9.04 3.67 9.47
N ALA A 174 7.97 4.46 9.30
CA ALA A 174 7.14 4.94 10.39
C ALA A 174 6.16 3.89 10.91
N VAL A 175 5.60 3.06 10.02
CA VAL A 175 4.52 2.12 10.33
C VAL A 175 5.06 0.75 10.72
N LEU A 176 6.14 0.29 10.10
CA LEU A 176 6.65 -1.04 10.39
C LEU A 176 7.37 -1.10 11.75
N PRO A 177 7.01 -2.06 12.63
CA PRO A 177 7.68 -2.18 13.92
C PRO A 177 9.16 -2.50 13.71
N ARG A 178 10.03 -1.80 14.44
CA ARG A 178 11.48 -2.10 14.47
C ARG A 178 11.68 -3.38 15.27
N ARG A 179 11.99 -4.50 14.61
CA ARG A 179 12.48 -5.70 15.30
C ARG A 179 13.99 -5.54 15.48
N GLY A 180 14.44 -5.36 16.71
CA GLY A 180 15.87 -5.08 16.97
C GLY A 180 16.35 -5.34 18.39
N ASP A 181 15.51 -5.81 19.29
CA ASP A 181 15.84 -6.10 20.70
C ASP A 181 15.75 -7.59 21.05
N LEU A 182 15.52 -8.46 20.06
CA LEU A 182 15.66 -9.90 20.28
C LEU A 182 17.14 -10.20 20.56
N PRO A 183 17.49 -10.76 21.74
CA PRO A 183 18.86 -11.08 22.05
C PRO A 183 19.41 -12.09 21.01
N THR A 184 20.66 -11.93 20.60
CA THR A 184 21.33 -12.79 19.60
C THR A 184 21.49 -14.25 20.06
N THR A 185 21.16 -14.51 21.32
CA THR A 185 21.10 -15.83 21.96
C THR A 185 19.94 -15.82 22.97
N GLY A 186 19.14 -16.90 22.99
CA GLY A 186 17.95 -17.03 23.84
C GLY A 186 16.68 -17.14 23.01
N ASP A 187 15.63 -17.74 23.59
CA ASP A 187 14.42 -18.19 22.89
C ASP A 187 13.49 -17.04 22.42
N GLY A 188 14.00 -15.80 22.32
CA GLY A 188 13.25 -14.63 21.91
C GLY A 188 12.21 -14.12 22.92
N ALA A 189 12.22 -14.64 24.15
CA ALA A 189 11.36 -14.17 25.23
C ALA A 189 11.90 -12.85 25.83
N PRO A 190 11.01 -11.90 26.21
CA PRO A 190 11.40 -10.73 27.00
C PRO A 190 12.17 -11.14 28.26
N ILE A 191 13.22 -10.40 28.61
CA ILE A 191 13.97 -10.63 29.85
C ILE A 191 13.11 -10.11 31.01
N ASP A 192 12.47 -11.02 31.74
CA ASP A 192 11.85 -10.70 33.03
C ASP A 192 12.96 -10.43 34.06
N PRO A 193 13.07 -9.23 34.66
CA PRO A 193 13.94 -9.05 35.81
C PRO A 193 13.43 -9.94 36.95
N PRO A 194 14.32 -10.64 37.70
CA PRO A 194 13.90 -11.48 38.80
C PRO A 194 13.11 -10.64 39.81
N ARG A 195 11.90 -11.08 40.18
CA ARG A 195 11.18 -10.54 41.33
C ARG A 195 12.08 -10.73 42.56
N VAL A 196 12.53 -9.64 43.15
CA VAL A 196 12.95 -9.61 44.55
C VAL A 196 11.70 -9.86 45.40
N GLY A 197 11.44 -11.12 45.69
CA GLY A 197 10.50 -11.53 46.73
C GLY A 197 11.10 -11.23 48.11
N GLY A 198 10.27 -10.70 49.00
CA GLY A 198 10.63 -10.30 50.37
C GLY A 198 10.69 -11.44 51.37
#